data_AF-A0A9P8KSI9-F1
#
_entry.id   AF-A0A9P8KSI9-F1
#
_cell.length_a   1.000
_cell.length_b   1.000
_cell.length_c   1.000
_cell.angle_alpha   90.00
_cell.angle_beta   90.00
_cell.angle_gamma   90.00
#
_symmetry.space_group_name_H-M   'P 1'
#
loop_
_entity.id
_entity.type
_entity.pdbx_description
1 polymer ?
#
loop_
_entity_poly.entity_id
_entity_poly.type
_entity_poly.pdbx_seq_one_letter_code
_entity_poly.pdbx_strand_id
1 'polypeptide(L)'
;MYELFLTALVEDSDINTALAVLSGFCSMQPWESVSRVVYFQGPPRPSGITNQRSFEKPIRKEAALLWKELHQNLSRQSFVLQARYEIYKDRDLGPSAKPVDLDTVPGILRWTDFPDPPRNQPILTQRKKVELWEQRKLLSVLRENNHQYKTETVEEMYRFFRDDVEFCLTRHYFVGPLEDYVPLAAKSDPPVEPKPTLPAWESLTRVDSQNRWILQVKAHVVQDNKPDEIKKAQDQLLKFRTDLEGVFDFKVIDRKVHDTRVVMQQQGVQVLPQKVLLGKS
;
A
#
# COMPACT_ATOMS: atom_id res chain seq x y z
N MET A 1 -2.22 -1.94 -13.75
CA MET A 1 -3.21 -0.83 -13.67
C MET A 1 -2.49 0.46 -13.34
N TYR A 2 -2.98 1.61 -13.80
CA TYR A 2 -2.39 2.93 -13.55
C TYR A 2 -3.35 3.77 -12.71
N GLU A 3 -2.90 4.18 -11.52
CA GLU A 3 -3.69 4.90 -10.52
C GLU A 3 -3.29 6.39 -10.57
N LEU A 4 -4.29 7.27 -10.66
CA LEU A 4 -4.14 8.71 -10.51
C LEU A 4 -4.96 9.17 -9.32
N PHE A 5 -4.42 10.06 -8.48
CA PHE A 5 -5.17 10.53 -7.33
C PHE A 5 -4.81 11.92 -6.85
N LEU A 6 -5.81 12.56 -6.24
CA LEU A 6 -5.68 13.77 -5.43
C LEU A 6 -5.64 13.38 -3.96
N THR A 7 -5.00 14.20 -3.13
CA THR A 7 -4.95 14.00 -1.67
C THR A 7 -5.39 15.24 -0.94
N ALA A 8 -6.24 15.09 0.07
CA ALA A 8 -6.59 16.12 1.05
C ALA A 8 -6.51 15.54 2.46
N LEU A 9 -6.43 16.41 3.46
CA LEU A 9 -6.44 16.03 4.87
C LEU A 9 -7.74 16.54 5.50
N VAL A 10 -8.34 15.72 6.35
CA VAL A 10 -9.58 16.02 7.05
C VAL A 10 -9.33 15.83 8.55
N GLU A 11 -9.61 16.85 9.34
CA GLU A 11 -9.47 16.77 10.80
C GLU A 11 -10.52 15.81 11.38
N ASP A 12 -10.20 15.14 12.49
CA ASP A 12 -11.11 14.15 13.10
C ASP A 12 -12.43 14.78 13.55
N SER A 13 -12.41 16.05 13.97
CA SER A 13 -13.63 16.79 14.33
C SER A 13 -14.60 16.94 13.16
N ASP A 14 -14.09 16.94 11.92
CA ASP A 14 -14.85 17.23 10.72
C ASP A 14 -15.23 15.97 9.95
N ILE A 15 -14.89 14.77 10.44
CA ILE A 15 -15.12 13.52 9.72
C ILE A 15 -16.59 13.31 9.36
N ASN A 16 -17.52 13.58 10.27
CA ASN A 16 -18.96 13.41 10.02
C ASN A 16 -19.45 14.38 8.94
N THR A 17 -18.93 15.62 8.94
CA THR A 17 -19.21 16.62 7.91
C THR A 17 -18.66 16.17 6.56
N ALA A 18 -17.41 15.69 6.52
CA ALA A 18 -16.81 15.16 5.30
C ALA A 18 -17.58 13.97 4.73
N LEU A 19 -18.01 13.03 5.58
CA LEU A 19 -18.84 11.89 5.19
C LEU A 19 -20.20 12.35 4.64
N ALA A 20 -20.86 13.32 5.27
CA ALA A 20 -22.14 13.86 4.80
C ALA A 20 -22.01 14.54 3.43
N VAL A 21 -20.96 15.37 3.25
CA VAL A 21 -20.66 16.02 1.96
C VAL A 21 -20.42 14.97 0.89
N LEU A 22 -19.54 14.00 1.13
CA LEU A 22 -19.22 12.96 0.16
C LEU A 22 -20.43 12.07 -0.14
N SER A 23 -21.30 11.83 0.86
CA SER A 23 -22.54 11.08 0.66
C SER A 23 -23.50 11.81 -0.27
N GLY A 24 -23.69 13.12 -0.07
CA GLY A 24 -24.50 13.95 -0.97
C GLY A 24 -23.87 14.06 -2.36
N PHE A 25 -22.55 14.29 -2.42
CA PHE A 25 -21.81 14.44 -3.67
C PHE A 25 -21.79 13.16 -4.51
N CYS A 26 -21.61 12.00 -3.89
CA CYS A 26 -21.59 10.70 -4.57
C CYS A 26 -22.98 10.05 -4.64
N SER A 27 -23.99 10.66 -4.01
CA SER A 27 -25.36 10.11 -3.90
C SER A 27 -25.39 8.67 -3.36
N MET A 28 -24.52 8.36 -2.40
CA MET A 28 -24.45 7.04 -1.76
C MET A 28 -24.00 7.14 -0.31
N GLN A 29 -24.33 6.15 0.50
CA GLN A 29 -23.81 6.03 1.86
C GLN A 29 -22.36 5.54 1.86
N PRO A 30 -21.55 5.90 2.88
CA PRO A 30 -20.19 5.41 2.99
C PRO A 30 -20.16 3.89 3.16
N TRP A 31 -19.29 3.23 2.39
CA TRP A 31 -18.91 1.85 2.69
C TRP A 31 -17.75 1.86 3.71
N GLU A 32 -18.05 1.57 4.96
CA GLU A 32 -17.04 1.37 6.01
C GLU A 32 -16.40 -0.02 5.91
N SER A 33 -15.08 -0.07 6.00
CA SER A 33 -14.34 -1.32 6.10
C SER A 33 -13.09 -1.15 6.97
N VAL A 34 -12.71 -2.22 7.65
CA VAL A 34 -11.47 -2.28 8.41
C VAL A 34 -10.61 -3.40 7.83
N SER A 35 -9.32 -3.12 7.66
CA SER A 35 -8.36 -4.08 7.12
C SER A 35 -7.15 -4.22 8.02
N ARG A 36 -6.71 -5.46 8.24
CA ARG A 36 -5.35 -5.75 8.73
C ARG A 36 -4.40 -5.68 7.54
N VAL A 37 -3.39 -4.81 7.62
CA VAL A 37 -2.39 -4.61 6.57
C VAL A 37 -1.05 -5.13 7.05
N VAL A 38 -0.54 -6.16 6.39
CA VAL A 38 0.73 -6.82 6.71
C VAL A 38 1.75 -6.42 5.65
N TYR A 39 2.85 -5.81 6.07
CA TYR A 39 3.89 -5.29 5.18
C TYR A 39 5.06 -6.27 5.08
N PHE A 40 5.49 -6.52 3.85
CA PHE A 40 6.61 -7.40 3.54
C PHE A 40 7.66 -6.65 2.74
N GLN A 41 8.91 -6.68 3.20
CA GLN A 41 10.05 -6.15 2.49
C GLN A 41 10.57 -7.18 1.48
N GLY A 42 10.67 -6.80 0.21
CA GLY A 42 11.30 -7.62 -0.82
C GLY A 42 12.79 -7.91 -0.54
N PRO A 43 13.35 -8.97 -1.15
CA PRO A 43 14.73 -9.39 -0.92
C PRO A 43 15.74 -8.31 -1.36
N PRO A 44 16.96 -8.24 -0.78
CA PRO A 44 17.97 -7.25 -1.17
C PRO A 44 18.36 -7.35 -2.66
N ARG A 45 18.30 -8.56 -3.23
CA ARG A 45 18.48 -8.81 -4.65
C ARG A 45 17.11 -9.09 -5.29
N PRO A 46 16.61 -8.20 -6.16
CA PRO A 46 15.37 -8.41 -6.88
C PRO A 46 15.39 -9.74 -7.64
N SER A 47 14.34 -10.54 -7.50
CA SER A 47 14.23 -11.85 -8.17
C SER A 47 12.80 -12.19 -8.60
N GLY A 48 11.85 -11.28 -8.42
CA GLY A 48 10.46 -11.52 -8.74
C GLY A 48 9.77 -12.51 -7.80
N ILE A 49 8.65 -13.06 -8.27
CA ILE A 49 7.96 -14.20 -7.65
C ILE A 49 8.22 -15.43 -8.52
N THR A 50 9.27 -16.19 -8.20
CA THR A 50 9.71 -17.36 -8.96
C THR A 50 9.19 -18.67 -8.39
N ASN A 51 9.06 -18.75 -7.06
CA ASN A 51 8.50 -19.91 -6.39
C ASN A 51 6.97 -19.80 -6.38
N GLN A 52 6.31 -20.78 -6.99
CA GLN A 52 4.85 -20.83 -7.11
C GLN A 52 4.23 -22.03 -6.38
N ARG A 53 4.97 -22.65 -5.44
CA ARG A 53 4.49 -23.83 -4.71
C ARG A 53 3.21 -23.55 -3.93
N SER A 54 3.15 -22.40 -3.27
CA SER A 54 1.98 -21.99 -2.47
C SER A 54 0.85 -21.32 -3.26
N PHE A 55 0.95 -21.24 -4.58
CA PHE A 55 -0.11 -20.67 -5.41
C PHE A 55 -1.33 -21.60 -5.43
N GLU A 56 -2.51 -21.03 -5.24
CA GLU A 56 -3.77 -21.75 -5.39
C GLU A 56 -4.03 -22.07 -6.87
N LYS A 57 -4.32 -23.33 -7.18
CA LYS A 57 -4.57 -23.81 -8.55
C LYS A 57 -6.01 -24.32 -8.65
N PRO A 58 -6.74 -24.05 -9.76
CA PRO A 58 -6.31 -23.30 -10.94
C PRO A 58 -6.34 -21.77 -10.72
N ILE A 59 -5.38 -21.06 -11.31
CA ILE A 59 -5.33 -19.59 -11.27
C ILE A 59 -6.27 -19.04 -12.36
N ARG A 60 -7.18 -18.12 -11.99
CA ARG A 60 -8.01 -17.39 -12.97
C ARG A 60 -7.14 -16.65 -13.97
N LYS A 61 -7.52 -16.61 -15.25
CA LYS A 61 -6.72 -16.02 -16.35
C LYS A 61 -6.26 -14.58 -16.06
N GLU A 62 -7.16 -13.76 -15.51
CA GLU A 62 -6.87 -12.36 -15.14
C GLU A 62 -5.83 -12.27 -14.02
N ALA A 63 -5.99 -13.08 -12.97
CA ALA A 63 -5.02 -13.17 -11.88
C ALA A 63 -3.64 -13.64 -12.38
N ALA A 64 -3.59 -14.56 -13.34
CA ALA A 64 -2.33 -15.02 -13.92
C ALA A 64 -1.57 -13.88 -14.65
N LEU A 65 -2.28 -12.98 -15.33
CA LEU A 65 -1.68 -11.80 -15.97
C LEU A 65 -1.12 -10.83 -14.91
N LEU A 66 -1.87 -10.59 -13.84
CA LEU A 66 -1.44 -9.73 -12.73
C LEU A 66 -0.24 -10.31 -11.98
N TRP A 67 -0.20 -11.63 -11.76
CA TRP A 67 0.96 -12.32 -11.19
C TRP A 67 2.20 -12.18 -12.06
N LYS A 68 2.04 -12.26 -13.39
CA LYS A 68 3.13 -12.04 -14.35
C LYS A 68 3.62 -10.59 -14.32
N GLU A 69 2.72 -9.62 -14.29
CA GLU A 69 3.06 -8.19 -14.17
C GLU A 69 3.81 -7.91 -12.86
N LEU A 70 3.29 -8.43 -11.74
CA LEU A 70 3.94 -8.31 -10.43
C LEU A 70 5.34 -8.92 -10.45
N HIS A 71 5.48 -10.14 -10.98
CA HIS A 71 6.78 -10.80 -11.13
C HIS A 71 7.77 -9.91 -11.91
N GLN A 72 7.36 -9.35 -13.06
CA GLN A 72 8.23 -8.51 -13.88
C GLN A 72 8.71 -7.25 -13.14
N ASN A 73 7.83 -6.60 -12.39
CA ASN A 73 8.21 -5.42 -11.61
C ASN A 73 9.17 -5.78 -10.47
N LEU A 74 8.88 -6.86 -9.73
CA LEU A 74 9.70 -7.33 -8.61
C LEU A 74 11.03 -7.97 -9.03
N SER A 75 11.19 -8.35 -10.30
CA SER A 75 12.46 -8.82 -10.87
C SER A 75 13.43 -7.67 -11.16
N ARG A 76 12.94 -6.44 -11.28
CA ARG A 76 13.77 -5.26 -11.59
C ARG A 76 14.21 -4.50 -10.35
N GLN A 77 13.34 -4.43 -9.35
CA GLN A 77 13.53 -3.63 -8.14
C GLN A 77 12.76 -4.30 -6.99
N SER A 78 13.30 -4.22 -5.79
CA SER A 78 12.63 -4.71 -4.58
C SER A 78 11.76 -3.62 -3.98
N PHE A 79 10.59 -4.02 -3.50
CA PHE A 79 9.57 -3.13 -2.95
C PHE A 79 9.05 -3.66 -1.61
N VAL A 80 8.43 -2.79 -0.83
CA VAL A 80 7.56 -3.18 0.27
C VAL A 80 6.18 -3.48 -0.30
N LEU A 81 5.72 -4.72 -0.11
CA LEU A 81 4.40 -5.21 -0.50
C LEU A 81 3.43 -5.19 0.68
N GLN A 82 2.13 -5.18 0.38
CA GLN A 82 1.07 -5.26 1.38
C GLN A 82 0.21 -6.50 1.12
N ALA A 83 0.07 -7.37 2.13
CA ALA A 83 -1.00 -8.35 2.19
C ALA A 83 -2.11 -7.79 3.09
N ARG A 84 -3.33 -7.69 2.56
CA ARG A 84 -4.44 -6.98 3.19
C ARG A 84 -5.60 -7.94 3.42
N TYR A 85 -6.13 -7.96 4.64
CA TYR A 85 -7.21 -8.85 5.05
C TYR A 85 -8.32 -8.02 5.68
N GLU A 86 -9.55 -8.20 5.21
CA GLU A 86 -10.71 -7.59 5.85
C GLU A 86 -10.94 -8.21 7.23
N ILE A 87 -11.17 -7.34 8.21
CA ILE A 87 -11.42 -7.71 9.61
C ILE A 87 -12.62 -6.94 10.15
N TYR A 88 -13.24 -7.47 11.20
CA TYR A 88 -14.40 -6.86 11.85
C TYR A 88 -14.06 -6.52 13.30
N LYS A 89 -14.39 -5.28 13.70
CA LYS A 89 -14.10 -4.71 15.03
C LYS A 89 -14.55 -5.63 16.18
N ASP A 90 -15.74 -6.21 16.06
CA ASP A 90 -16.36 -7.03 17.12
C ASP A 90 -15.94 -8.51 17.12
N ARG A 91 -15.26 -8.98 16.06
CA ARG A 91 -14.91 -10.40 15.87
C ARG A 91 -13.41 -10.66 16.00
N ASP A 92 -12.62 -9.80 15.37
CA ASP A 92 -11.20 -10.07 15.08
C ASP A 92 -10.24 -9.27 15.97
N LEU A 93 -10.75 -8.36 16.80
CA LEU A 93 -9.97 -7.52 17.70
C LEU A 93 -10.32 -7.81 19.17
N GLY A 94 -9.32 -7.68 20.04
CA GLY A 94 -9.49 -7.77 21.49
C GLY A 94 -9.32 -9.16 22.08
N PRO A 95 -9.49 -9.30 23.40
CA PRO A 95 -9.10 -10.50 24.15
C PRO A 95 -9.95 -11.75 23.81
N SER A 96 -11.15 -11.56 23.28
CA SER A 96 -12.05 -12.64 22.84
C SER A 96 -11.81 -13.08 21.40
N ALA A 97 -10.97 -12.35 20.64
CA ALA A 97 -10.68 -12.70 19.25
C ALA A 97 -9.87 -13.99 19.19
N LYS A 98 -10.30 -14.91 18.32
CA LYS A 98 -9.57 -16.16 18.10
C LYS A 98 -8.36 -15.90 17.18
N PRO A 99 -7.21 -16.56 17.41
CA PRO A 99 -6.12 -16.53 16.45
C PRO A 99 -6.57 -16.92 15.05
N VAL A 100 -6.19 -16.14 14.05
CA VAL A 100 -6.55 -16.38 12.64
C VAL A 100 -5.30 -16.79 11.87
N ASP A 101 -5.38 -17.95 11.21
CA ASP A 101 -4.37 -18.34 10.23
C ASP A 101 -4.62 -17.57 8.91
N LEU A 102 -3.81 -16.53 8.68
CA LEU A 102 -3.92 -15.66 7.51
C LEU A 102 -3.66 -16.39 6.18
N ASP A 103 -2.96 -17.53 6.16
CA ASP A 103 -2.78 -18.29 4.91
C ASP A 103 -4.06 -19.01 4.48
N THR A 104 -5.00 -19.21 5.41
CA THR A 104 -6.32 -19.80 5.11
C THR A 104 -7.34 -18.78 4.66
N VAL A 105 -7.14 -17.48 4.94
CA VAL A 105 -8.12 -16.42 4.63
C VAL A 105 -7.79 -15.78 3.27
N PRO A 106 -8.78 -15.55 2.40
CA PRO A 106 -8.55 -14.79 1.19
C PRO A 106 -8.21 -13.33 1.53
N GLY A 107 -7.13 -12.82 0.95
CA GLY A 107 -6.68 -11.44 1.09
C GLY A 107 -6.38 -10.77 -0.24
N ILE A 108 -5.85 -9.56 -0.17
CA ILE A 108 -5.41 -8.77 -1.32
C ILE A 108 -3.91 -8.58 -1.24
N LEU A 109 -3.17 -9.01 -2.26
CA LEU A 109 -1.77 -8.64 -2.42
C LEU A 109 -1.69 -7.36 -3.24
N ARG A 110 -1.15 -6.29 -2.65
CA ARG A 110 -1.02 -4.97 -3.27
C ARG A 110 0.45 -4.60 -3.44
N TRP A 111 0.77 -4.19 -4.67
CA TRP A 111 2.01 -3.50 -5.04
C TRP A 111 1.67 -2.13 -5.62
N THR A 112 2.44 -1.11 -5.25
CA THR A 112 2.35 0.24 -5.79
C THR A 112 3.74 0.73 -6.12
N ASP A 113 3.91 1.29 -7.31
CA ASP A 113 5.20 1.81 -7.78
C ASP A 113 5.50 3.20 -7.19
N PHE A 114 6.75 3.64 -7.37
CA PHE A 114 7.15 5.00 -7.08
C PHE A 114 6.44 5.98 -8.03
N PRO A 115 5.79 7.06 -7.55
CA PRO A 115 5.04 7.93 -8.45
C PRO A 115 5.90 8.65 -9.48
N ASP A 116 5.29 8.89 -10.63
CA ASP A 116 5.89 9.64 -11.70
C ASP A 116 6.22 11.08 -11.25
N PRO A 117 7.27 11.70 -11.82
CA PRO A 117 7.54 13.11 -11.58
C PRO A 117 6.32 13.94 -11.99
N PRO A 118 5.95 14.98 -11.21
CA PRO A 118 4.84 15.85 -11.57
C PRO A 118 5.12 16.53 -12.91
N ARG A 119 4.29 16.27 -13.93
CA ARG A 119 4.38 16.92 -15.26
C ARG A 119 3.24 17.91 -15.38
N ASN A 120 3.53 19.21 -15.26
CA ASN A 120 2.57 20.33 -15.39
C ASN A 120 1.35 20.33 -14.43
N GLN A 121 1.07 19.24 -13.72
CA GLN A 121 -0.05 19.08 -12.78
C GLN A 121 0.46 18.52 -11.45
N PRO A 122 1.15 19.33 -10.62
CA PRO A 122 1.83 18.84 -9.42
C PRO A 122 0.91 18.29 -8.33
N ILE A 123 -0.39 18.62 -8.39
CA ILE A 123 -1.36 18.16 -7.40
C ILE A 123 -1.81 16.71 -7.63
N LEU A 124 -1.65 16.19 -8.85
CA LEU A 124 -2.01 14.82 -9.18
C LEU A 124 -0.80 13.92 -8.99
N THR A 125 -0.99 12.90 -8.15
CA THR A 125 -0.03 11.80 -8.05
C THR A 125 -0.45 10.69 -8.99
N GLN A 126 0.49 10.14 -9.75
CA GLN A 126 0.23 9.11 -10.76
C GLN A 126 1.27 8.00 -10.63
N ARG A 127 0.83 6.75 -10.63
CA ARG A 127 1.72 5.60 -10.45
C ARG A 127 1.11 4.31 -10.99
N LYS A 128 1.97 3.32 -11.22
CA LYS A 128 1.52 1.94 -11.46
C LYS A 128 1.11 1.27 -10.16
N LYS A 129 0.16 0.35 -10.27
CA LYS A 129 -0.36 -0.47 -9.18
C LYS A 129 -0.80 -1.84 -9.70
N VAL A 130 -0.60 -2.85 -8.86
CA VAL A 130 -1.12 -4.21 -9.05
C VAL A 130 -1.84 -4.62 -7.77
N GLU A 131 -3.07 -5.10 -7.91
CA GLU A 131 -3.84 -5.71 -6.83
C GLU A 131 -4.33 -7.08 -7.27
N LEU A 132 -3.91 -8.10 -6.52
CA LEU A 132 -4.38 -9.46 -6.68
C LEU A 132 -5.41 -9.72 -5.58
N TRP A 133 -6.68 -9.72 -5.95
CA TRP A 133 -7.81 -9.91 -5.05
C TRP A 133 -8.09 -11.39 -4.79
N GLU A 134 -8.72 -11.68 -3.65
CA GLU A 134 -9.18 -13.03 -3.27
C GLU A 134 -8.08 -14.11 -3.27
N GLN A 135 -6.84 -13.74 -2.91
CA GLN A 135 -5.71 -14.66 -2.88
C GLN A 135 -5.54 -15.28 -1.50
N ARG A 136 -5.42 -16.61 -1.43
CA ARG A 136 -5.03 -17.33 -0.20
C ARG A 136 -3.52 -17.58 -0.19
N LYS A 137 -3.02 -18.06 0.95
CA LYS A 137 -1.61 -18.43 1.15
C LYS A 137 -0.59 -17.31 0.87
N LEU A 138 -1.02 -16.05 1.04
CA LEU A 138 -0.18 -14.90 0.70
C LEU A 138 1.09 -14.82 1.55
N LEU A 139 1.02 -15.17 2.85
CA LEU A 139 2.20 -15.16 3.72
C LEU A 139 3.19 -16.24 3.25
N SER A 140 2.70 -17.44 2.98
CA SER A 140 3.50 -18.53 2.44
C SER A 140 4.15 -18.17 1.11
N VAL A 141 3.39 -17.60 0.15
CA VAL A 141 3.92 -17.15 -1.15
C VAL A 141 5.03 -16.12 -0.98
N LEU A 142 4.84 -15.11 -0.13
CA LEU A 142 5.83 -14.06 0.10
C LEU A 142 7.09 -14.61 0.76
N ARG A 143 6.93 -15.47 1.79
CA ARG A 143 8.04 -16.12 2.49
C ARG A 143 8.86 -17.04 1.57
N GLU A 144 8.20 -17.87 0.78
CA GLU A 144 8.83 -18.76 -0.21
C GLU A 144 9.64 -18.00 -1.28
N ASN A 145 9.32 -16.72 -1.50
CA ASN A 145 10.01 -15.82 -2.42
C ASN A 145 10.91 -14.80 -1.68
N ASN A 146 11.39 -15.15 -0.48
CA ASN A 146 12.35 -14.38 0.31
C ASN A 146 11.91 -12.96 0.67
N HIS A 147 10.60 -12.70 0.71
CA HIS A 147 10.09 -11.46 1.27
C HIS A 147 10.05 -11.59 2.80
N GLN A 148 10.61 -10.60 3.48
CA GLN A 148 10.71 -10.57 4.93
C GLN A 148 9.54 -9.81 5.51
N TYR A 149 8.91 -10.36 6.55
CA TYR A 149 7.93 -9.60 7.32
C TYR A 149 8.58 -8.33 7.89
N LYS A 150 7.90 -7.19 7.78
CA LYS A 150 8.39 -5.90 8.25
C LYS A 150 7.60 -5.40 9.45
N THR A 151 6.28 -5.28 9.28
CA THR A 151 5.37 -4.78 10.30
C THR A 151 3.93 -5.01 9.86
N GLU A 152 2.98 -4.65 10.70
CA GLU A 152 1.57 -4.65 10.39
C GLU A 152 0.82 -3.48 11.04
N THR A 153 -0.29 -3.08 10.43
CA THR A 153 -1.18 -2.02 10.91
C THR A 153 -2.63 -2.44 10.74
N VAL A 154 -3.53 -1.70 11.37
CA VAL A 154 -4.96 -1.72 11.08
C VAL A 154 -5.30 -0.46 10.29
N GLU A 155 -6.06 -0.60 9.21
CA GLU A 155 -6.52 0.50 8.37
C GLU A 155 -8.05 0.57 8.44
N GLU A 156 -8.57 1.75 8.77
CA GLU A 156 -9.98 2.09 8.72
C GLU A 156 -10.25 2.92 7.48
N MET A 157 -11.32 2.58 6.76
CA MET A 157 -11.62 3.18 5.47
C MET A 157 -13.12 3.40 5.26
N TYR A 158 -13.47 4.59 4.77
CA TYR A 158 -14.77 4.87 4.17
C TYR A 158 -14.61 5.07 2.66
N ARG A 159 -15.45 4.38 1.87
CA ARG A 159 -15.43 4.44 0.40
C ARG A 159 -16.73 4.98 -0.18
N PHE A 160 -16.59 5.77 -1.24
CA PHE A 160 -17.67 6.21 -2.12
C PHE A 160 -17.24 6.09 -3.58
N PHE A 161 -18.20 6.03 -4.49
CA PHE A 161 -17.98 5.88 -5.91
C PHE A 161 -18.86 6.85 -6.69
N ARG A 162 -18.28 7.54 -7.67
CA ARG A 162 -19.01 8.40 -8.61
C ARG A 162 -18.28 8.44 -9.94
N ASP A 163 -18.97 8.15 -11.04
CA ASP A 163 -18.44 8.22 -12.40
C ASP A 163 -17.09 7.47 -12.57
N ASP A 164 -16.98 6.24 -12.06
CA ASP A 164 -15.76 5.41 -12.04
C ASP A 164 -14.57 5.96 -11.22
N VAL A 165 -14.80 7.02 -10.44
CA VAL A 165 -13.85 7.57 -9.48
C VAL A 165 -14.19 7.10 -8.07
N GLU A 166 -13.16 6.67 -7.36
CA GLU A 166 -13.24 6.21 -5.97
C GLU A 166 -12.82 7.32 -5.02
N PHE A 167 -13.64 7.60 -4.00
CA PHE A 167 -13.32 8.53 -2.92
C PHE A 167 -13.08 7.70 -1.65
N CYS A 168 -11.86 7.78 -1.11
CA CYS A 168 -11.42 7.03 0.06
C CYS A 168 -11.03 7.98 1.18
N LEU A 169 -11.69 7.91 2.33
CA LEU A 169 -11.15 8.43 3.59
C LEU A 169 -10.48 7.29 4.32
N THR A 170 -9.21 7.45 4.67
CA THR A 170 -8.43 6.40 5.34
C THR A 170 -7.74 6.91 6.58
N ARG A 171 -7.63 6.03 7.58
CA ARG A 171 -6.87 6.23 8.81
C ARG A 171 -6.15 4.95 9.19
N HIS A 172 -4.94 5.06 9.69
CA HIS A 172 -4.11 3.92 10.06
C HIS A 172 -3.85 3.90 11.56
N TYR A 173 -3.69 2.70 12.08
CA TYR A 173 -3.42 2.42 13.48
C TYR A 173 -2.27 1.42 13.62
N PHE A 174 -1.41 1.68 14.59
CA PHE A 174 -0.43 0.73 15.08
C PHE A 174 -1.13 -0.36 15.92
N VAL A 175 -0.73 -1.61 15.69
CA VAL A 175 -1.19 -2.78 16.48
C VAL A 175 -0.26 -3.08 17.66
N GLY A 176 0.81 -2.31 17.81
CA GLY A 176 1.82 -2.46 18.86
C GLY A 176 2.37 -1.12 19.30
N PRO A 177 3.26 -1.11 20.30
CA PRO A 177 3.99 0.09 20.70
C PRO A 177 4.72 0.75 19.52
N LEU A 178 4.88 2.08 19.57
CA LEU A 178 5.56 2.83 18.51
C LEU A 178 7.00 2.34 18.25
N GLU A 179 7.67 1.83 19.27
CA GLU A 179 9.01 1.23 19.21
C GLU A 179 9.09 0.06 18.23
N ASP A 180 7.98 -0.64 17.98
CA ASP A 180 7.89 -1.72 16.99
C ASP A 180 7.95 -1.21 15.53
N TYR A 181 7.84 0.10 15.30
CA TYR A 181 7.72 0.70 13.97
C TYR A 181 8.99 1.45 13.51
N VAL A 182 10.14 1.12 14.12
CA VAL A 182 11.45 1.60 13.67
C VAL A 182 11.97 0.84 12.42
N PRO A 183 12.88 1.44 11.62
CA PRO A 183 13.44 0.79 10.44
C PRO A 183 14.08 -0.57 10.74
N LEU A 184 13.87 -1.56 9.86
CA LEU A 184 14.32 -2.94 10.05
C LEU A 184 15.84 -3.05 10.28
N ALA A 185 16.63 -2.19 9.64
CA ALA A 185 18.08 -2.14 9.79
C ALA A 185 18.55 -1.72 11.20
N ALA A 186 17.68 -1.13 12.00
CA ALA A 186 17.98 -0.67 13.36
C ALA A 186 17.57 -1.70 14.44
N LYS A 187 16.92 -2.82 14.08
CA LYS A 187 16.49 -3.84 15.04
C LYS A 187 17.53 -4.95 15.14
N SER A 188 17.90 -5.34 16.36
CA SER A 188 18.73 -6.51 16.64
C SER A 188 17.98 -7.82 16.34
N ASP A 189 16.70 -7.87 16.71
CA ASP A 189 15.79 -8.99 16.45
C ASP A 189 14.55 -8.50 15.68
N PRO A 190 14.57 -8.53 14.33
CA PRO A 190 13.41 -8.16 13.55
C PRO A 190 12.27 -9.18 13.76
N PRO A 191 11.01 -8.73 13.86
CA PRO A 191 9.90 -9.65 13.97
C PRO A 191 9.82 -10.52 12.71
N VAL A 192 9.58 -11.81 12.89
CA VAL A 192 9.62 -12.80 11.79
C VAL A 192 8.24 -13.07 11.21
N GLU A 193 7.18 -12.89 12.02
CA GLU A 193 5.80 -13.20 11.63
C GLU A 193 4.79 -12.16 12.16
N PRO A 194 3.62 -12.02 11.51
CA PRO A 194 2.52 -11.19 12.00
C PRO A 194 1.95 -11.73 13.33
N LYS A 195 1.35 -10.85 14.14
CA LYS A 195 0.76 -11.24 15.43
C LYS A 195 -0.39 -12.25 15.25
N PRO A 196 -0.50 -13.31 16.08
CA PRO A 196 -1.60 -14.26 15.95
C PRO A 196 -2.97 -13.63 16.26
N THR A 197 -2.99 -12.62 17.13
CA THR A 197 -4.19 -11.89 17.56
C THR A 197 -3.96 -10.38 17.53
N LEU A 198 -5.02 -9.61 17.30
CA LEU A 198 -4.98 -8.16 17.30
C LEU A 198 -5.45 -7.59 18.65
N PRO A 199 -4.90 -6.44 19.08
CA PRO A 199 -5.37 -5.75 20.28
C PRO A 199 -6.81 -5.25 20.09
N ALA A 200 -7.48 -4.87 21.19
CA ALA A 200 -8.84 -4.32 21.13
C ALA A 200 -8.85 -2.98 20.37
N TRP A 201 -9.96 -2.66 19.71
CA TRP A 201 -10.10 -1.42 18.92
C TRP A 201 -9.72 -0.17 19.70
N GLU A 202 -10.23 -0.01 20.92
CA GLU A 202 -9.97 1.14 21.80
C GLU A 202 -8.52 1.26 22.28
N SER A 203 -7.72 0.19 22.14
CA SER A 203 -6.30 0.17 22.52
C SER A 203 -5.35 0.43 21.35
N LEU A 204 -5.89 0.60 20.14
CA LEU A 204 -5.09 0.90 18.96
C LEU A 204 -4.57 2.34 19.00
N THR A 205 -3.28 2.51 18.73
CA THR A 205 -2.66 3.84 18.65
C THR A 205 -2.71 4.34 17.21
N ARG A 206 -3.16 5.57 17.00
CA ARG A 206 -3.23 6.19 15.66
C ARG A 206 -1.83 6.48 15.11
N VAL A 207 -1.65 6.29 13.81
CA VAL A 207 -0.36 6.53 13.14
C VAL A 207 -0.07 8.02 12.96
N ASP A 208 -1.08 8.82 12.60
CA ASP A 208 -0.95 10.28 12.55
C ASP A 208 -1.18 10.85 13.96
N SER A 209 -0.17 11.53 14.51
CA SER A 209 -0.27 12.20 15.81
C SER A 209 -1.25 13.37 15.80
N GLN A 210 -1.54 13.92 14.62
CA GLN A 210 -2.56 14.95 14.42
C GLN A 210 -3.96 14.35 14.24
N ASN A 211 -4.10 13.01 14.24
CA ASN A 211 -5.37 12.30 14.14
C ASN A 211 -6.19 12.66 12.88
N ARG A 212 -5.53 12.99 11.78
CA ARG A 212 -6.25 13.34 10.55
C ARG A 212 -6.61 12.10 9.76
N TRP A 213 -7.69 12.25 9.01
CA TRP A 213 -8.07 11.36 7.92
C TRP A 213 -7.40 11.82 6.63
N ILE A 214 -6.99 10.85 5.82
CA ILE A 214 -6.44 11.11 4.49
C ILE A 214 -7.55 10.83 3.48
N LEU A 215 -8.04 11.89 2.84
CA LEU A 215 -8.94 11.78 1.69
C LEU A 215 -8.10 11.56 0.43
N GLN A 216 -8.41 10.52 -0.31
CA GLN A 216 -7.88 10.29 -1.65
C GLN A 216 -9.02 10.16 -2.65
N VAL A 217 -8.96 10.92 -3.74
CA VAL A 217 -9.90 10.82 -4.86
C VAL A 217 -9.14 10.18 -6.02
N LYS A 218 -9.54 8.99 -6.43
CA LYS A 218 -8.75 8.08 -7.26
C LYS A 218 -9.47 7.69 -8.55
N ALA A 219 -8.76 7.81 -9.66
CA ALA A 219 -9.15 7.23 -10.93
C ALA A 219 -8.20 6.09 -11.29
N HIS A 220 -8.75 5.00 -11.81
CA HIS A 220 -7.99 3.81 -12.17
C HIS A 220 -8.09 3.58 -13.69
N VAL A 221 -6.96 3.62 -14.38
CA VAL A 221 -6.85 3.34 -15.82
C VAL A 221 -6.29 1.93 -15.99
N VAL A 222 -6.95 1.10 -16.79
CA VAL A 222 -6.57 -0.32 -16.93
C VAL A 222 -5.18 -0.47 -17.55
N GLN A 223 -4.88 0.34 -18.57
CA GLN A 223 -3.63 0.28 -19.33
C GLN A 223 -2.89 1.62 -19.29
N ASP A 224 -1.61 1.59 -18.90
CA ASP A 224 -0.75 2.77 -18.78
C ASP A 224 -0.21 3.28 -20.13
N ASN A 225 -0.39 2.51 -21.21
CA ASN A 225 0.05 2.87 -22.56
C ASN A 225 -1.03 3.62 -23.38
N LYS A 226 -2.14 4.00 -22.75
CA LYS A 226 -3.24 4.74 -23.38
C LYS A 226 -3.29 6.19 -22.88
N PRO A 227 -2.55 7.11 -23.51
CA PRO A 227 -2.44 8.49 -23.03
C PRO A 227 -3.78 9.23 -23.01
N ASP A 228 -4.69 8.93 -23.93
CA ASP A 228 -6.02 9.58 -23.98
C ASP A 228 -6.90 9.19 -22.78
N GLU A 229 -6.86 7.92 -22.34
CA GLU A 229 -7.58 7.47 -21.15
C GLU A 229 -6.98 8.09 -19.88
N ILE A 230 -5.65 8.20 -19.81
CA ILE A 230 -4.94 8.87 -18.70
C ILE A 230 -5.35 10.34 -18.64
N LYS A 231 -5.35 11.04 -19.78
CA LYS A 231 -5.76 12.46 -19.84
C LYS A 231 -7.21 12.65 -19.41
N LYS A 232 -8.12 11.78 -19.88
CA LYS A 232 -9.53 11.80 -19.44
C LYS A 232 -9.65 11.65 -17.92
N ALA A 233 -8.90 10.73 -17.32
CA ALA A 233 -8.88 10.53 -15.88
C ALA A 233 -8.31 11.76 -15.13
N GLN A 234 -7.25 12.39 -15.66
CA GLN A 234 -6.71 13.64 -15.10
C GLN A 234 -7.75 14.77 -15.13
N ASP A 235 -8.37 15.00 -16.28
CA ASP A 235 -9.37 16.05 -16.47
C ASP A 235 -10.58 15.83 -15.53
N GLN A 236 -11.01 14.58 -15.35
CA GLN A 236 -12.09 14.23 -14.44
C GLN A 236 -11.73 14.50 -12.97
N LEU A 237 -10.54 14.10 -12.53
CA LEU A 237 -10.08 14.38 -11.16
C LEU A 237 -9.97 15.89 -10.92
N LEU A 238 -9.45 16.65 -11.89
CA LEU A 238 -9.37 18.11 -11.77
C LEU A 238 -10.74 18.76 -11.74
N LYS A 239 -11.73 18.24 -12.47
CA LYS A 239 -13.12 18.70 -12.35
C LYS A 239 -13.66 18.47 -10.95
N PHE A 240 -13.51 17.26 -10.39
CA PHE A 240 -13.97 16.98 -9.03
C PHE A 240 -13.22 17.78 -7.97
N ARG A 241 -11.95 18.09 -8.19
CA ARG A 241 -11.22 19.04 -7.34
C ARG A 241 -11.93 20.40 -7.30
N THR A 242 -12.29 20.95 -8.46
CA THR A 242 -12.99 22.24 -8.56
C THR A 242 -14.38 22.16 -7.93
N ASP A 243 -15.13 21.08 -8.17
CA ASP A 243 -16.47 20.91 -7.60
C ASP A 243 -16.46 20.80 -6.06
N LEU A 244 -15.35 20.34 -5.49
CA LEU A 244 -15.13 20.17 -4.05
C LEU A 244 -14.28 21.30 -3.44
N GLU A 245 -13.96 22.33 -4.22
CA GLU A 245 -13.20 23.49 -3.76
C GLU A 245 -13.96 24.22 -2.64
N GLY A 246 -13.23 24.66 -1.62
CA GLY A 246 -13.81 25.27 -0.42
C GLY A 246 -14.32 24.27 0.62
N VAL A 247 -14.53 23.00 0.25
CA VAL A 247 -14.87 21.94 1.21
C VAL A 247 -13.65 21.10 1.58
N PHE A 248 -12.83 20.74 0.60
CA PHE A 248 -11.59 20.00 0.82
C PHE A 248 -10.39 20.76 0.29
N ASP A 249 -9.35 20.86 1.11
CA ASP A 249 -8.09 21.51 0.76
C ASP A 249 -7.10 20.47 0.19
N PHE A 250 -7.14 20.29 -1.13
CA PHE A 250 -6.26 19.35 -1.83
C PHE A 250 -4.81 19.83 -1.84
N LYS A 251 -3.91 18.94 -1.41
CA LYS A 251 -2.50 19.23 -1.20
C LYS A 251 -1.61 18.61 -2.28
N VAL A 252 -0.54 19.32 -2.61
CA VAL A 252 0.61 18.74 -3.31
C VAL A 252 1.41 17.94 -2.28
N ILE A 253 1.53 16.63 -2.49
CA ILE A 253 2.30 15.74 -1.64
C ILE A 253 3.60 15.37 -2.36
N ASP A 254 4.74 15.43 -1.66
CA ASP A 254 6.00 14.93 -2.23
C ASP A 254 5.86 13.44 -2.53
N ARG A 255 6.07 13.06 -3.80
CA ARG A 255 6.01 11.68 -4.27
C ARG A 255 6.89 10.71 -3.46
N LYS A 256 7.96 11.20 -2.82
CA LYS A 256 8.83 10.39 -1.94
C LYS A 256 8.08 9.78 -0.76
N VAL A 257 6.99 10.39 -0.30
CA VAL A 257 6.12 9.83 0.75
C VAL A 257 5.48 8.52 0.31
N HIS A 258 5.32 8.31 -1.01
CA HIS A 258 4.76 7.10 -1.60
C HIS A 258 5.84 6.13 -2.10
N ASP A 259 7.12 6.36 -1.82
CA ASP A 259 8.19 5.48 -2.26
C ASP A 259 8.21 4.18 -1.45
N THR A 260 7.85 3.09 -2.11
CA THR A 260 7.83 1.75 -1.54
C THR A 260 9.10 0.96 -1.86
N ARG A 261 10.05 1.53 -2.61
CA ARG A 261 11.27 0.83 -3.01
C ARG A 261 12.15 0.54 -1.81
N VAL A 262 12.72 -0.66 -1.78
CA VAL A 262 13.76 -1.02 -0.82
C VAL A 262 15.08 -0.45 -1.33
N VAL A 263 15.74 0.35 -0.50
CA VAL A 263 17.08 0.87 -0.82
C VAL A 263 18.00 -0.33 -1.02
N MET A 264 18.55 -0.48 -2.22
CA MET A 264 19.54 -1.52 -2.48
C MET A 264 20.74 -1.23 -1.59
N GLN A 265 21.13 -2.19 -0.76
CA GLN A 265 22.44 -2.15 -0.11
C GLN A 265 23.47 -2.13 -1.25
N GLN A 266 24.15 -0.99 -1.43
CA GLN A 266 25.35 -0.97 -2.26
C GLN A 266 26.29 -1.98 -1.62
N GLN A 267 26.56 -3.10 -2.32
CA GLN A 267 27.72 -3.91 -1.96
C GLN A 267 28.89 -2.94 -1.98
N GLY A 268 29.55 -2.79 -0.83
CA GLY A 268 30.73 -1.96 -0.71
C GLY A 268 31.61 -2.26 -1.91
N VAL A 269 31.91 -1.23 -2.69
CA VAL A 269 32.90 -1.31 -3.76
C VAL A 269 34.08 -2.05 -3.13
N GLN A 270 34.37 -3.28 -3.58
CA GLN A 270 35.62 -3.94 -3.20
C GLN A 270 36.69 -2.94 -3.59
N VAL A 271 37.34 -2.34 -2.59
CA VAL A 271 38.45 -1.44 -2.80
C VAL A 271 39.48 -2.25 -3.57
N LEU A 272 39.58 -2.02 -4.87
CA LEU A 272 40.62 -2.63 -5.70
C LEU A 272 41.96 -2.29 -5.02
N PRO A 273 42.85 -3.27 -4.78
CA PRO A 273 44.11 -3.01 -4.09
C PRO A 273 44.89 -1.95 -4.86
N GLN A 274 45.05 -0.76 -4.27
CA GLN A 274 45.63 0.41 -4.93
C GLN A 274 47.15 0.32 -5.17
N LYS A 275 47.81 -0.81 -4.90
CA LYS A 275 49.25 -0.96 -5.15
C LYS A 275 49.59 -2.35 -5.64
N VAL A 276 49.90 -2.44 -6.93
CA VAL A 276 50.76 -3.49 -7.47
C VAL A 276 52.18 -3.14 -7.04
N LEU A 277 52.74 -3.91 -6.10
CA LEU A 277 54.17 -3.83 -5.79
C LEU A 277 54.93 -4.43 -6.97
N LEU A 278 55.49 -3.57 -7.82
CA LEU A 278 56.54 -3.99 -8.75
C LEU A 278 57.79 -4.32 -7.93
N GLY A 279 58.17 -5.59 -7.94
CA GLY A 279 59.39 -6.08 -7.30
C GLY A 279 60.61 -5.34 -7.84
N LYS A 280 61.51 -4.94 -6.95
CA LYS A 280 62.83 -4.45 -7.33
C LYS A 280 63.76 -5.64 -7.50
N SER A 281 64.33 -5.75 -8.70
CA SER A 281 65.55 -6.52 -9.00
C SER A 281 66.77 -5.89 -8.33
#